data_AF-A0A7I4BM74-F1
#
_entry.id   AF-A0A7I4BM74-F1
#
_cell.length_a   1.000
_cell.length_b   1.000
_cell.length_c   1.000
_cell.angle_alpha   90.00
_cell.angle_beta   90.00
_cell.angle_gamma   90.00
#
_symmetry.space_group_name_H-M   'P 1'
#
loop_
_entity.id
_entity.type
_entity.pdbx_description
1 polymer ?
#
loop_
_entity_poly.entity_id
_entity_poly.type
_entity_poly.pdbx_seq_one_letter_code
_entity_poly.pdbx_strand_id
1 'polypeptide(L)'
;MMKGLSVMTPTTRKMMQVLNSCKATLFCVLVTILVLRSTAMVSDHHIGDIEGTTEWAHVGQNRHGRKLAQADEVNISEKPDPVTASKFVEEEKWDPSTPYTLGPKISNWDQQRVIWNNLNPGKNKTRNGKPKILLVSGSQPGPCANPMGDFYHLKFVKNRLDYARLHGLEFFYNMATFSKEMTSFWAKLPLLRKLMVSHPEVEWIWWMDSDAIFTDMAFEMPMEKYEGKNLVVHGFHNLLFEQHRWIGLNTGIFLIRNCQWSLDLLDAWAPFGPEGETRVNAGKMLTAKLVERPTFEADDQSALVYLMLFDDPKWKLKTHIEWEFYLHGYWKYLVYRWSELSILQTTKCWKSMAMPTGLWHHSRRNAFARTPLTH
;
A
#
# COMPACT_ATOMS: atom_id res chain seq x y z
N MET A 1 -17.47 63.39 -20.34
CA MET A 1 -16.12 63.65 -20.87
C MET A 1 -15.24 62.45 -20.56
N MET A 2 -14.76 61.77 -21.61
CA MET A 2 -13.93 60.56 -21.55
C MET A 2 -12.55 60.83 -20.93
N LYS A 3 -12.07 59.91 -20.09
CA LYS A 3 -10.66 59.60 -19.82
C LYS A 3 -10.63 58.07 -19.74
N GLY A 4 -10.01 57.28 -20.61
CA GLY A 4 -8.71 57.39 -21.26
C GLY A 4 -7.99 56.06 -20.99
N LEU A 5 -8.46 54.97 -21.62
CA LEU A 5 -7.82 53.65 -21.52
C LEU A 5 -6.52 53.66 -22.33
N SER A 6 -5.39 53.48 -21.65
CA SER A 6 -4.08 53.27 -22.28
C SER A 6 -4.04 51.89 -22.95
N VAL A 7 -4.25 51.85 -24.26
CA VAL A 7 -4.05 50.65 -25.09
C VAL A 7 -2.55 50.48 -25.33
N MET A 8 -1.96 49.44 -24.72
CA MET A 8 -0.58 49.03 -24.98
C MET A 8 -0.45 48.58 -26.44
N THR A 9 0.49 49.16 -27.18
CA THR A 9 0.70 48.84 -28.60
C THR A 9 1.30 47.42 -28.78
N PRO A 10 1.01 46.73 -29.89
CA PRO A 10 1.46 45.34 -30.12
C PRO A 10 2.98 45.17 -30.10
N THR A 11 3.75 46.24 -30.33
CA THR A 11 5.21 46.28 -30.27
C THR A 11 5.74 46.13 -28.83
N THR A 12 5.08 46.74 -27.84
CA THR A 12 5.46 46.66 -26.41
C THR A 12 5.20 45.27 -25.84
N ARG A 13 4.17 44.57 -26.33
CA ARG A 13 3.84 43.19 -25.91
C ARG A 13 4.87 42.17 -26.40
N LYS A 14 5.36 42.34 -27.63
CA LYS A 14 6.44 41.51 -28.20
C LYS A 14 7.79 41.76 -27.50
N MET A 15 8.12 43.02 -27.20
CA MET A 15 9.33 43.34 -26.41
C MET A 15 9.29 42.72 -25.01
N MET A 16 8.13 42.73 -24.34
CA MET A 16 7.98 42.17 -23.00
C MET A 16 8.05 40.63 -22.99
N GLN A 17 7.59 39.97 -24.05
CA GLN A 17 7.76 38.52 -24.23
C GLN A 17 9.23 38.15 -24.46
N VAL A 18 9.95 38.88 -25.31
CA VAL A 18 11.38 38.65 -25.54
C VAL A 18 12.19 38.87 -24.25
N LEU A 19 11.87 39.91 -23.47
CA LEU A 19 12.53 40.18 -22.19
C LEU A 19 12.27 39.07 -21.16
N ASN A 20 11.06 38.52 -21.12
CA ASN A 20 10.73 37.41 -20.22
C ASN A 20 11.36 36.08 -20.67
N SER A 21 11.45 35.84 -21.98
CA SER A 21 12.19 34.70 -22.53
C SER A 21 13.69 34.81 -22.23
N CYS A 22 14.31 35.99 -22.40
CA CYS A 22 15.71 36.20 -22.02
C CYS A 22 15.95 36.01 -20.51
N LYS A 23 15.03 36.47 -19.66
CA LYS A 23 15.11 36.24 -18.20
C LYS A 23 15.03 34.75 -17.84
N ALA A 24 14.14 33.99 -18.50
CA ALA A 24 14.02 32.55 -18.29
C ALA A 24 15.29 31.79 -18.74
N THR A 25 15.88 32.18 -19.88
CA THR A 25 17.13 31.59 -20.36
C THR A 25 18.31 31.91 -19.43
N LEU A 26 18.43 33.16 -18.96
CA LEU A 26 19.45 33.54 -17.98
C LEU A 26 19.30 32.77 -16.67
N PHE A 27 18.06 32.58 -16.19
CA PHE A 27 17.79 31.79 -14.98
C PHE A 27 18.17 30.32 -15.18
N CYS A 28 17.82 29.71 -16.32
CA CYS A 28 18.22 28.34 -16.65
C CYS A 28 19.75 28.17 -16.66
N VAL A 29 20.48 29.07 -17.33
CA VAL A 29 21.95 29.03 -17.37
C VAL A 29 22.56 29.16 -15.97
N LEU A 30 22.00 30.02 -15.12
CA LEU A 30 22.48 30.23 -13.75
C LEU A 30 22.24 29.01 -12.86
N VAL A 31 21.08 28.34 -13.01
CA VAL A 31 20.79 27.05 -12.35
C VAL A 31 21.75 25.97 -12.84
N THR A 32 22.04 25.89 -14.14
CA THR A 32 23.00 24.91 -14.67
C THR A 32 24.41 25.15 -14.14
N ILE A 33 24.86 26.41 -14.03
CA ILE A 33 26.17 26.75 -13.44
C ILE A 33 26.21 26.41 -11.95
N LEU A 34 25.12 26.65 -11.20
CA LEU A 34 25.02 26.29 -9.78
C LEU A 34 25.08 24.77 -9.58
N VAL A 35 24.38 24.00 -10.42
CA VAL A 35 24.44 22.53 -10.40
C VAL A 35 25.86 22.05 -10.71
N LEU A 36 26.50 22.56 -11.76
CA LEU A 36 27.87 22.19 -12.14
C LEU A 36 28.92 22.59 -11.07
N ARG A 37 28.73 23.72 -10.38
CA ARG A 37 29.59 24.12 -9.24
C ARG A 37 29.33 23.29 -8.00
N SER A 38 28.08 22.90 -7.72
CA SER A 38 27.76 22.02 -6.60
C SER A 38 28.36 20.62 -6.78
N THR A 39 28.41 20.11 -8.01
CA THR A 39 29.07 18.83 -8.32
C THR A 39 30.59 18.93 -8.25
N ALA A 40 31.18 20.11 -8.51
CA ALA A 40 32.62 20.33 -8.41
C ALA A 40 33.10 20.57 -6.95
N MET A 41 32.25 21.12 -6.07
CA MET A 41 32.59 21.40 -4.66
C MET A 41 32.41 20.19 -3.71
N VAL A 42 31.80 19.09 -4.16
CA VAL A 42 31.73 17.84 -3.38
C VAL A 42 33.01 16.99 -3.55
N SER A 43 33.91 17.40 -4.44
CA SER A 43 35.14 16.65 -4.76
C SER A 43 36.34 16.94 -3.83
N ASP A 44 36.24 17.89 -2.89
CA ASP A 44 37.44 18.51 -2.30
C ASP A 44 37.39 18.68 -0.77
N HIS A 45 36.87 17.68 -0.02
CA HIS A 45 37.17 17.54 1.41
C HIS A 45 37.39 16.08 1.83
N HIS A 46 38.58 15.85 2.37
CA HIS A 46 39.18 14.58 2.80
C HIS A 46 38.36 13.78 3.83
N ILE A 47 38.20 12.48 3.57
CA ILE A 47 38.33 11.42 4.58
C ILE A 47 39.43 10.48 4.07
N GLY A 48 40.48 10.33 4.85
CA GLY A 48 41.69 9.58 4.51
C GLY A 48 41.55 8.07 4.60
N ASP A 49 42.35 7.43 3.74
CA ASP A 49 43.03 6.12 3.78
C ASP A 49 42.21 4.88 4.21
N ILE A 50 42.23 3.73 3.50
CA ILE A 50 43.39 2.94 3.07
C ILE A 50 43.01 2.02 1.87
N GLU A 51 43.91 1.98 0.87
CA GLU A 51 44.28 0.96 -0.15
C GLU A 51 43.27 -0.13 -0.62
N GLY A 52 43.09 -0.43 -1.92
CA GLY A 52 43.93 -0.17 -3.09
C GLY A 52 43.20 -0.38 -4.44
N THR A 53 43.65 0.42 -5.42
CA THR A 53 43.89 0.17 -6.87
C THR A 53 43.26 -1.10 -7.48
N THR A 54 42.64 -1.13 -8.67
CA THR A 54 42.74 -0.36 -9.93
C THR A 54 41.67 -0.98 -10.86
N GLU A 55 40.75 -0.21 -11.46
CA GLU A 55 40.83 0.34 -12.82
C GLU A 55 39.86 -0.36 -13.78
N TRP A 56 38.78 0.35 -14.11
CA TRP A 56 37.78 -0.04 -15.12
C TRP A 56 38.24 0.49 -16.48
N ALA A 57 38.78 -0.39 -17.32
CA ALA A 57 39.17 -0.08 -18.68
C ALA A 57 38.28 -0.81 -19.71
N HIS A 58 37.65 0.00 -20.57
CA HIS A 58 37.22 -0.28 -21.94
C HIS A 58 36.22 -1.41 -22.22
N VAL A 59 34.93 -1.02 -22.28
CA VAL A 59 33.90 -1.74 -23.04
C VAL A 59 34.14 -1.51 -24.54
N GLY A 60 34.87 -2.43 -25.15
CA GLY A 60 34.99 -2.59 -26.59
C GLY A 60 34.05 -3.69 -27.09
N GLN A 61 33.34 -3.38 -28.17
CA GLN A 61 32.47 -4.27 -28.94
C GLN A 61 33.12 -5.63 -29.24
N ASN A 62 32.35 -6.72 -29.16
CA ASN A 62 32.36 -7.73 -30.23
C ASN A 62 31.15 -8.67 -30.18
N ARG A 63 30.46 -8.74 -31.32
CA ARG A 63 29.50 -9.77 -31.71
C ARG A 63 30.26 -11.05 -32.10
N HIS A 64 29.54 -12.18 -31.99
CA HIS A 64 29.70 -13.48 -32.68
C HIS A 64 30.21 -14.63 -31.81
N GLY A 65 29.46 -15.74 -31.85
CA GLY A 65 29.96 -17.05 -31.44
C GLY A 65 28.88 -18.07 -31.10
N ARG A 66 28.02 -18.40 -32.05
CA ARG A 66 27.21 -19.63 -32.00
C ARG A 66 28.16 -20.84 -32.15
N LYS A 67 27.86 -21.91 -31.41
CA LYS A 67 28.39 -23.30 -31.50
C LYS A 67 29.70 -23.60 -30.77
N LEU A 68 29.58 -24.40 -29.72
CA LEU A 68 30.22 -25.72 -29.66
C LEU A 68 29.31 -26.64 -28.85
N ALA A 69 28.76 -27.64 -29.54
CA ALA A 69 28.13 -28.80 -28.96
C ALA A 69 29.19 -29.89 -28.79
N GLN A 70 28.94 -30.77 -27.81
CA GLN A 70 29.54 -32.10 -27.57
C GLN A 70 30.89 -32.18 -26.86
N ALA A 71 30.80 -32.48 -25.56
CA ALA A 71 31.56 -33.45 -24.77
C ALA A 71 31.09 -33.23 -23.30
N ASP A 72 30.54 -34.13 -22.51
CA ASP A 72 30.38 -35.57 -22.57
C ASP A 72 29.11 -35.94 -21.78
N GLU A 73 28.48 -37.04 -22.15
CA GLU A 73 27.47 -37.72 -21.33
C GLU A 73 28.10 -38.14 -20.00
N VAL A 74 27.89 -37.36 -18.94
CA VAL A 74 27.98 -37.87 -17.57
C VAL A 74 26.57 -37.98 -17.03
N ASN A 75 26.16 -39.23 -16.88
CA ASN A 75 24.94 -39.67 -16.22
C ASN A 75 24.96 -39.22 -14.74
N ILE A 76 24.56 -37.98 -14.47
CA ILE A 76 24.29 -37.52 -13.09
C ILE A 76 22.83 -37.84 -12.80
N SER A 77 22.58 -39.14 -12.57
CA SER A 77 21.46 -39.61 -11.77
C SER A 77 21.81 -39.37 -10.29
N GLU A 78 21.88 -38.11 -9.87
CA GLU A 78 21.86 -37.77 -8.46
C GLU A 78 20.52 -37.10 -8.16
N LYS A 79 19.58 -37.92 -7.69
CA LYS A 79 18.47 -37.45 -6.88
C LYS A 79 19.06 -36.60 -5.75
N PRO A 80 18.51 -35.41 -5.46
CA PRO A 80 18.95 -34.65 -4.30
C PRO A 80 18.78 -35.51 -3.05
N ASP A 81 19.84 -35.53 -2.24
CA ASP A 81 19.95 -36.31 -1.02
C ASP A 81 18.74 -36.07 -0.09
N PRO A 82 17.96 -37.11 0.28
CA PRO A 82 16.68 -36.95 0.99
C PRO A 82 16.83 -36.58 2.47
N VAL A 83 18.04 -36.28 2.95
CA VAL A 83 18.33 -36.02 4.37
C VAL A 83 18.23 -34.53 4.73
N THR A 84 18.15 -33.62 3.75
CA THR A 84 18.03 -32.17 4.01
C THR A 84 16.68 -31.57 3.58
N ALA A 85 15.88 -32.31 2.79
CA ALA A 85 14.47 -32.04 2.58
C ALA A 85 13.70 -32.62 3.77
N SER A 86 13.62 -31.83 4.83
CA SER A 86 12.87 -32.14 6.05
C SER A 86 11.53 -32.74 5.67
N LYS A 87 11.28 -34.00 6.07
CA LYS A 87 9.96 -34.63 6.25
C LYS A 87 8.81 -33.70 5.84
N PHE A 88 8.53 -33.61 4.55
CA PHE A 88 7.30 -32.97 4.12
C PHE A 88 6.21 -33.88 4.65
N VAL A 89 5.51 -33.42 5.68
CA VAL A 89 4.22 -33.97 6.07
C VAL A 89 3.49 -34.23 4.76
N GLU A 90 3.02 -35.46 4.51
CA GLU A 90 2.08 -35.69 3.43
C GLU A 90 0.90 -34.76 3.72
N GLU A 91 0.88 -33.62 3.04
CA GLU A 91 -0.15 -32.62 3.24
C GLU A 91 -1.44 -33.23 2.70
N GLU A 92 -2.31 -33.58 3.64
CA GLU A 92 -3.60 -34.19 3.38
C GLU A 92 -4.37 -33.29 2.40
N LYS A 93 -4.60 -33.81 1.20
CA LYS A 93 -5.32 -33.08 0.16
C LYS A 93 -6.77 -32.95 0.62
N TRP A 94 -7.30 -31.72 0.62
CA TRP A 94 -8.69 -31.50 1.01
C TRP A 94 -9.65 -32.32 0.13
N ASP A 95 -10.60 -33.00 0.77
CA ASP A 95 -11.68 -33.73 0.11
C ASP A 95 -12.85 -32.78 -0.22
N PRO A 96 -13.17 -32.54 -1.50
CA PRO A 96 -14.29 -31.69 -1.91
C PRO A 96 -15.66 -32.14 -1.40
N SER A 97 -15.80 -33.38 -0.92
CA SER A 97 -17.03 -33.87 -0.29
C SER A 97 -17.31 -33.22 1.07
N THR A 98 -16.29 -32.63 1.69
CA THR A 98 -16.37 -31.97 3.00
C THR A 98 -16.24 -30.45 2.86
N PRO A 99 -16.97 -29.62 3.63
CA PRO A 99 -16.78 -28.17 3.59
C PRO A 99 -15.33 -27.78 3.93
N TYR A 100 -14.72 -26.93 3.10
CA TYR A 100 -13.38 -26.39 3.37
C TYR A 100 -13.37 -25.55 4.65
N THR A 101 -12.29 -25.64 5.43
CA THR A 101 -12.08 -24.83 6.63
C THR A 101 -10.68 -24.22 6.62
N LEU A 102 -10.54 -23.01 7.17
CA LEU A 102 -9.24 -22.32 7.29
C LEU A 102 -8.38 -22.86 8.46
N GLY A 103 -8.91 -23.84 9.21
CA GLY A 103 -8.29 -24.43 10.39
C GLY A 103 -9.32 -24.72 11.48
N PRO A 104 -8.88 -25.24 12.64
CA PRO A 104 -9.78 -25.56 13.75
C PRO A 104 -10.62 -24.36 14.19
N LYS A 105 -11.89 -24.59 14.54
CA LYS A 105 -12.78 -23.53 15.00
C LYS A 105 -12.27 -22.95 16.31
N ILE A 106 -12.17 -21.62 16.37
CA ILE A 106 -11.90 -20.85 17.59
C ILE A 106 -13.16 -20.06 17.91
N SER A 107 -13.68 -20.17 19.14
CA SER A 107 -14.94 -19.54 19.56
C SER A 107 -14.78 -18.57 20.73
N ASN A 108 -13.56 -18.41 21.25
CA ASN A 108 -13.24 -17.58 22.42
C ASN A 108 -12.01 -16.68 22.18
N TRP A 109 -11.79 -16.24 20.94
CA TRP A 109 -10.59 -15.50 20.56
C TRP A 109 -10.46 -14.15 21.27
N ASP A 110 -11.58 -13.44 21.47
CA ASP A 110 -11.57 -12.17 22.19
C ASP A 110 -11.12 -12.36 23.66
N GLN A 111 -11.59 -13.42 24.33
CA GLN A 111 -11.14 -13.74 25.70
C GLN A 111 -9.65 -14.10 25.72
N GLN A 112 -9.18 -14.90 24.75
CA GLN A 112 -7.76 -15.24 24.64
C GLN A 112 -6.88 -13.99 24.45
N ARG A 113 -7.30 -13.04 23.59
CA ARG A 113 -6.59 -11.77 23.38
C ARG A 113 -6.58 -10.91 24.64
N VAL A 114 -7.67 -10.84 25.39
CA VAL A 114 -7.71 -10.10 26.67
C VAL A 114 -6.71 -10.68 27.66
N ILE A 115 -6.68 -12.01 27.81
CA ILE A 115 -5.70 -12.70 28.68
C ILE A 115 -4.27 -12.40 28.20
N TRP A 116 -4.01 -12.51 26.90
CA TRP A 116 -2.70 -12.24 26.34
C TRP A 116 -2.24 -10.80 26.59
N ASN A 117 -3.12 -9.82 26.38
CA ASN A 117 -2.83 -8.40 26.61
C ASN A 117 -2.54 -8.09 28.09
N ASN A 118 -3.23 -8.74 29.02
CA ASN A 118 -2.97 -8.60 30.46
C ASN A 118 -1.61 -9.18 30.84
N LEU A 119 -1.20 -10.28 30.22
CA LEU A 119 0.13 -10.90 30.42
C LEU A 119 1.25 -10.14 29.68
N ASN A 120 0.92 -9.29 28.71
CA ASN A 120 1.87 -8.57 27.87
C ASN A 120 1.58 -7.05 27.82
N PRO A 121 1.66 -6.31 28.94
CA PRO A 121 1.28 -4.91 28.99
C PRO A 121 2.03 -4.04 27.97
N GLY A 122 1.27 -3.21 27.25
CA GLY A 122 1.81 -2.24 26.28
C GLY A 122 2.19 -2.83 24.91
N LYS A 123 2.19 -4.16 24.73
CA LYS A 123 2.55 -4.77 23.44
C LYS A 123 1.53 -4.49 22.33
N ASN A 124 0.27 -4.24 22.68
CA ASN A 124 -0.81 -3.95 21.74
C ASN A 124 -0.89 -2.47 21.28
N LYS A 125 0.05 -1.64 21.73
CA LYS A 125 0.11 -0.22 21.41
C LYS A 125 1.44 0.11 20.71
N THR A 126 1.38 1.12 19.85
CA THR A 126 2.55 1.80 19.31
C THR A 126 3.20 2.66 20.41
N ARG A 127 4.41 3.18 20.14
CA ARG A 127 5.09 4.12 21.05
C ARG A 127 4.26 5.37 21.38
N ASN A 128 3.37 5.77 20.47
CA ASN A 128 2.49 6.93 20.64
C ASN A 128 1.13 6.56 21.26
N GLY A 129 0.98 5.34 21.78
CA GLY A 129 -0.25 4.88 22.45
C GLY A 129 -1.38 4.45 21.52
N LYS A 130 -1.23 4.63 20.20
CA LYS A 130 -2.22 4.18 19.20
C LYS A 130 -2.24 2.65 19.10
N PRO A 131 -3.40 2.03 18.78
CA PRO A 131 -3.46 0.59 18.51
C PRO A 131 -2.49 0.18 17.39
N LYS A 132 -1.92 -1.02 17.48
CA LYS A 132 -1.04 -1.55 16.43
C LYS A 132 -1.82 -1.91 15.16
N ILE A 133 -1.25 -1.52 14.02
CA ILE A 133 -1.75 -1.88 12.69
C ILE A 133 -0.63 -2.61 11.95
N LEU A 134 -0.95 -3.79 11.42
CA LEU A 134 -0.05 -4.58 10.57
C LEU A 134 -0.47 -4.42 9.11
N LEU A 135 0.34 -3.73 8.32
CA LEU A 135 0.17 -3.65 6.87
C LEU A 135 0.64 -4.96 6.23
N VAL A 136 -0.21 -5.61 5.45
CA VAL A 136 0.03 -6.92 4.85
C VAL A 136 -0.14 -6.82 3.35
N SER A 137 0.86 -7.31 2.62
CA SER A 137 0.83 -7.49 1.17
C SER A 137 1.46 -8.83 0.84
N GLY A 138 1.36 -9.28 -0.41
CA GLY A 138 2.13 -10.43 -0.86
C GLY A 138 2.07 -10.64 -2.36
N SER A 139 2.96 -11.49 -2.86
CA SER A 139 2.97 -11.97 -4.24
C SER A 139 3.19 -13.48 -4.27
N GLN A 140 3.04 -14.07 -5.44
CA GLN A 140 3.36 -15.48 -5.66
C GLN A 140 4.85 -15.78 -5.32
N PRO A 141 5.19 -17.01 -4.89
CA PRO A 141 6.56 -17.42 -4.58
C PRO A 141 7.49 -17.44 -5.81
N GLY A 142 6.92 -17.76 -6.98
CA GLY A 142 7.67 -17.89 -8.22
C GLY A 142 7.86 -16.56 -8.95
N PRO A 143 8.79 -16.50 -9.92
CA PRO A 143 8.96 -15.32 -10.76
C PRO A 143 7.67 -15.00 -11.52
N CYS A 144 7.46 -13.72 -11.82
CA CYS A 144 6.38 -13.30 -12.69
C CYS A 144 6.51 -13.91 -14.09
N ALA A 145 5.40 -14.30 -14.70
CA ALA A 145 5.39 -14.75 -16.10
C ALA A 145 5.92 -13.66 -17.06
N ASN A 146 5.62 -12.40 -16.76
CA ASN A 146 6.29 -11.26 -17.37
C ASN A 146 7.43 -10.79 -16.44
N PRO A 147 8.71 -10.84 -16.86
CA PRO A 147 9.84 -10.44 -16.02
C PRO A 147 9.76 -9.00 -15.51
N MET A 148 9.07 -8.10 -16.21
CA MET A 148 8.84 -6.74 -15.71
C MET A 148 7.93 -6.70 -14.48
N GLY A 149 7.12 -7.72 -14.25
CA GLY A 149 6.24 -7.83 -13.08
C GLY A 149 7.03 -7.79 -11.77
N ASP A 150 8.15 -8.52 -11.68
CA ASP A 150 9.00 -8.54 -10.48
C ASP A 150 9.65 -7.17 -10.23
N PHE A 151 9.99 -6.44 -11.29
CA PHE A 151 10.46 -5.06 -11.19
C PHE A 151 9.39 -4.11 -10.59
N TYR A 152 8.12 -4.28 -10.98
CA TYR A 152 7.02 -3.50 -10.38
C TYR A 152 6.74 -3.91 -8.94
N HIS A 153 6.76 -5.20 -8.61
CA HIS A 153 6.63 -5.66 -7.23
C HIS A 153 7.71 -5.04 -6.33
N LEU A 154 8.97 -5.02 -6.77
CA LEU A 154 10.06 -4.36 -6.04
C LEU A 154 9.76 -2.87 -5.77
N LYS A 155 9.32 -2.13 -6.79
CA LYS A 155 8.96 -0.71 -6.64
C LYS A 155 7.80 -0.51 -5.67
N PHE A 156 6.80 -1.36 -5.75
CA PHE A 156 5.60 -1.24 -4.93
C PHE A 156 5.84 -1.68 -3.48
N VAL A 157 6.74 -2.64 -3.24
CA VAL A 157 7.21 -2.98 -1.89
C VAL A 157 7.93 -1.79 -1.27
N LYS A 158 8.84 -1.13 -2.01
CA LYS A 158 9.50 0.09 -1.52
C LYS A 158 8.48 1.18 -1.16
N ASN A 159 7.48 1.42 -2.01
CA ASN A 159 6.41 2.37 -1.74
C ASN A 159 5.68 2.10 -0.40
N ARG A 160 5.30 0.85 -0.14
CA ARG A 160 4.64 0.45 1.11
C ARG A 160 5.56 0.54 2.32
N LEU A 161 6.83 0.15 2.18
CA LEU A 161 7.83 0.28 3.23
C LEU A 161 8.03 1.74 3.65
N ASP A 162 8.07 2.66 2.68
CA ASP A 162 8.21 4.09 2.96
C ASP A 162 6.98 4.65 3.68
N TYR A 163 5.77 4.31 3.22
CA TYR A 163 4.54 4.69 3.92
C TYR A 163 4.47 4.11 5.34
N ALA A 164 4.73 2.80 5.50
CA ALA A 164 4.73 2.14 6.80
C ALA A 164 5.72 2.79 7.77
N ARG A 165 6.92 3.15 7.30
CA ARG A 165 7.93 3.84 8.11
C ARG A 165 7.47 5.23 8.56
N LEU A 166 6.84 6.00 7.67
CA LEU A 166 6.33 7.34 8.00
C LEU A 166 5.20 7.31 9.02
N HIS A 167 4.34 6.29 8.96
CA HIS A 167 3.13 6.16 9.77
C HIS A 167 3.28 5.21 10.97
N GLY A 168 4.50 4.69 11.22
CA GLY A 168 4.77 3.79 12.34
C GLY A 168 4.02 2.46 12.27
N LEU A 169 3.77 1.97 11.06
CA LEU A 169 3.11 0.68 10.81
C LEU A 169 4.14 -0.45 10.75
N GLU A 170 3.77 -1.61 11.27
CA GLU A 170 4.50 -2.84 10.97
C GLU A 170 4.12 -3.32 9.57
N PHE A 171 5.07 -3.90 8.83
CA PHE A 171 4.82 -4.36 7.46
C PHE A 171 5.22 -5.83 7.31
N PHE A 172 4.30 -6.63 6.79
CA PHE A 172 4.51 -8.04 6.47
C PHE A 172 4.29 -8.27 4.97
N TYR A 173 5.28 -8.88 4.31
CA TYR A 173 5.19 -9.25 2.90
C TYR A 173 5.24 -10.76 2.72
N ASN A 174 4.13 -11.35 2.29
CA ASN A 174 4.02 -12.78 2.07
C ASN A 174 4.54 -13.19 0.68
N MET A 175 5.30 -14.29 0.64
CA MET A 175 5.68 -15.01 -0.58
C MET A 175 5.45 -16.52 -0.46
N ALA A 176 4.75 -16.99 0.57
CA ALA A 176 4.46 -18.40 0.80
C ALA A 176 3.01 -18.75 0.43
N THR A 177 2.81 -19.98 -0.05
CA THR A 177 1.47 -20.57 -0.24
C THR A 177 1.06 -21.29 1.05
N PHE A 178 -0.04 -20.86 1.68
CA PHE A 178 -0.53 -21.42 2.94
C PHE A 178 -1.59 -22.52 2.77
N SER A 179 -2.25 -22.58 1.62
CA SER A 179 -3.22 -23.63 1.25
C SER A 179 -3.20 -23.79 -0.26
N LYS A 180 -3.20 -25.04 -0.73
CA LYS A 180 -3.20 -25.37 -2.16
C LYS A 180 -4.56 -25.11 -2.80
N GLU A 181 -5.61 -25.12 -2.00
CA GLU A 181 -7.00 -24.90 -2.40
C GLU A 181 -7.31 -23.40 -2.56
N MET A 182 -6.63 -22.55 -1.78
CA MET A 182 -6.86 -21.10 -1.74
C MET A 182 -5.79 -20.35 -2.54
N THR A 183 -5.89 -20.43 -3.86
CA THR A 183 -4.96 -19.82 -4.81
C THR A 183 -5.36 -18.40 -5.24
N SER A 184 -4.41 -17.67 -5.84
CA SER A 184 -4.64 -16.32 -6.38
C SER A 184 -5.22 -15.36 -5.33
N PHE A 185 -6.30 -14.64 -5.65
CA PHE A 185 -6.96 -13.66 -4.77
C PHE A 185 -7.47 -14.28 -3.46
N TRP A 186 -7.68 -15.60 -3.41
CA TRP A 186 -8.12 -16.32 -2.21
C TRP A 186 -7.00 -16.59 -1.19
N ALA A 187 -5.73 -16.52 -1.62
CA ALA A 187 -4.57 -16.81 -0.76
C ALA A 187 -4.46 -15.88 0.45
N LYS A 188 -5.10 -14.70 0.40
CA LYS A 188 -5.14 -13.74 1.50
C LYS A 188 -5.90 -14.29 2.72
N LEU A 189 -6.94 -15.11 2.56
CA LEU A 189 -7.78 -15.58 3.68
C LEU A 189 -7.01 -16.46 4.69
N PRO A 190 -6.32 -17.54 4.27
CA PRO A 190 -5.50 -18.34 5.18
C PRO A 190 -4.41 -17.52 5.86
N LEU A 191 -3.77 -16.61 5.12
CA LEU A 191 -2.74 -15.72 5.66
C LEU A 191 -3.30 -14.78 6.74
N LEU A 192 -4.44 -14.14 6.49
CA LEU A 192 -5.08 -13.24 7.45
C LEU A 192 -5.43 -13.98 8.73
N ARG A 193 -6.03 -15.18 8.63
CA ARG A 193 -6.34 -16.01 9.81
C ARG A 193 -5.07 -16.35 10.59
N LYS A 194 -4.00 -16.74 9.89
CA LYS A 194 -2.71 -17.07 10.52
C LYS A 194 -2.14 -15.88 11.28
N LEU A 195 -2.11 -14.71 10.64
CA LEU A 195 -1.61 -13.47 11.23
C LEU A 195 -2.45 -13.01 12.42
N MET A 196 -3.78 -13.13 12.36
CA MET A 196 -4.66 -12.82 13.50
C MET A 196 -4.28 -13.65 14.72
N VAL A 197 -4.13 -14.97 14.56
CA VAL A 197 -3.84 -15.89 15.65
C VAL A 197 -2.40 -15.76 16.15
N SER A 198 -1.43 -15.49 15.27
CA SER A 198 -0.02 -15.38 15.66
C SER A 198 0.36 -14.01 16.22
N HIS A 199 -0.43 -12.97 15.94
CA HIS A 199 -0.20 -11.60 16.40
C HIS A 199 -1.37 -11.06 17.23
N PRO A 200 -1.63 -11.61 18.44
CA PRO A 200 -2.71 -11.13 19.30
C PRO A 200 -2.58 -9.65 19.71
N GLU A 201 -1.36 -9.09 19.65
CA GLU A 201 -1.06 -7.69 19.91
C GLU A 201 -1.55 -6.73 18.81
N VAL A 202 -1.72 -7.23 17.58
CA VAL A 202 -2.19 -6.41 16.46
C VAL A 202 -3.68 -6.19 16.62
N GLU A 203 -4.10 -4.92 16.55
CA GLU A 203 -5.52 -4.56 16.62
C GLU A 203 -6.18 -4.59 15.24
N TRP A 204 -5.45 -4.14 14.22
CA TRP A 204 -5.92 -4.12 12.83
C TRP A 204 -4.90 -4.72 11.89
N ILE A 205 -5.38 -5.57 10.99
CA ILE A 205 -4.62 -6.00 9.82
C ILE A 205 -5.12 -5.19 8.63
N TRP A 206 -4.21 -4.49 7.96
CA TRP A 206 -4.48 -3.73 6.75
C TRP A 206 -3.97 -4.53 5.55
N TRP A 207 -4.89 -5.20 4.84
CA TRP A 207 -4.56 -5.88 3.59
C TRP A 207 -4.42 -4.88 2.44
N MET A 208 -3.40 -5.07 1.60
CA MET A 208 -3.17 -4.31 0.39
C MET A 208 -2.63 -5.21 -0.71
N ASP A 209 -3.40 -5.41 -1.79
CA ASP A 209 -3.03 -6.18 -2.98
C ASP A 209 -1.72 -5.66 -3.58
N SER A 210 -0.95 -6.52 -4.22
CA SER A 210 0.41 -6.23 -4.70
C SER A 210 0.47 -5.13 -5.77
N ASP A 211 -0.60 -4.91 -6.52
CA ASP A 211 -0.73 -3.89 -7.58
C ASP A 211 -1.24 -2.52 -7.09
N ALA A 212 -1.59 -2.41 -5.80
CA ALA A 212 -1.93 -1.13 -5.18
C ALA A 212 -0.68 -0.32 -4.78
N ILE A 213 -0.78 1.01 -4.77
CA ILE A 213 0.29 1.89 -4.27
C ILE A 213 -0.26 3.05 -3.46
N PHE A 214 0.49 3.47 -2.44
CA PHE A 214 0.27 4.73 -1.75
C PHE A 214 0.68 5.89 -2.66
N THR A 215 -0.22 6.86 -2.79
CA THR A 215 -0.01 8.07 -3.59
C THR A 215 -0.05 9.34 -2.74
N ASP A 216 -0.78 9.32 -1.63
CA ASP A 216 -0.69 10.31 -0.56
C ASP A 216 0.15 9.73 0.59
N MET A 217 1.40 10.17 0.71
CA MET A 217 2.30 9.71 1.78
C MET A 217 2.07 10.42 3.12
N ALA A 218 1.29 11.51 3.15
CA ALA A 218 1.05 12.31 4.34
C ALA A 218 -0.27 11.94 5.02
N PHE A 219 -1.24 11.42 4.28
CA PHE A 219 -2.52 10.98 4.82
C PHE A 219 -2.33 9.88 5.86
N GLU A 220 -2.97 10.05 7.03
CA GLU A 220 -3.05 9.02 8.06
C GLU A 220 -4.51 8.52 8.15
N MET A 221 -4.68 7.20 8.31
CA MET A 221 -6.02 6.61 8.46
C MET A 221 -6.72 7.17 9.71
N PRO A 222 -7.95 7.73 9.59
CA PRO A 222 -8.67 8.31 10.72
C PRO A 222 -9.32 7.21 11.56
N MET A 223 -8.52 6.43 12.29
CA MET A 223 -8.98 5.19 12.95
C MET A 223 -10.13 5.39 13.95
N GLU A 224 -10.24 6.57 14.56
CA GLU A 224 -11.34 6.95 15.46
C GLU A 224 -12.71 6.90 14.75
N LYS A 225 -12.75 7.17 13.43
CA LYS A 225 -13.97 7.07 12.60
C LYS A 225 -14.56 5.66 12.59
N TYR A 226 -13.74 4.63 12.81
CA TYR A 226 -14.13 3.22 12.69
C TYR A 226 -14.38 2.55 14.05
N GLU A 227 -14.63 3.34 15.09
CA GLU A 227 -15.06 2.81 16.37
C GLU A 227 -16.33 1.95 16.22
N GLY A 228 -16.37 0.82 16.94
CA GLY A 228 -17.47 -0.14 16.85
C GLY A 228 -17.52 -0.99 15.57
N LYS A 229 -16.60 -0.77 14.62
CA LYS A 229 -16.47 -1.51 13.36
C LYS A 229 -15.29 -2.49 13.40
N ASN A 230 -15.42 -3.56 12.64
CA ASN A 230 -14.45 -4.66 12.55
C ASN A 230 -13.90 -4.87 11.13
N LEU A 231 -14.57 -4.32 10.11
CA LEU A 231 -14.11 -4.33 8.73
C LEU A 231 -14.30 -2.94 8.12
N VAL A 232 -13.28 -2.43 7.43
CA VAL A 232 -13.34 -1.18 6.67
C VAL A 232 -12.91 -1.49 5.25
N VAL A 233 -13.82 -1.29 4.30
CA VAL A 233 -13.61 -1.55 2.87
C VAL A 233 -14.01 -0.30 2.08
N HIS A 234 -13.29 0.01 1.01
CA HIS A 234 -13.73 1.08 0.12
C HIS A 234 -14.95 0.62 -0.68
N GLY A 235 -15.94 1.49 -0.85
CA GLY A 235 -17.09 1.19 -1.69
C GLY A 235 -18.09 2.33 -1.75
N PHE A 236 -19.19 2.11 -2.46
CA PHE A 236 -20.27 3.08 -2.59
C PHE A 236 -21.58 2.43 -2.16
N HIS A 237 -22.26 3.05 -1.18
CA HIS A 237 -23.48 2.50 -0.59
C HIS A 237 -24.58 2.23 -1.62
N ASN A 238 -24.77 3.14 -2.58
CA ASN A 238 -25.75 2.98 -3.65
C ASN A 238 -25.40 1.80 -4.58
N LEU A 239 -24.12 1.66 -4.97
CA LEU A 239 -23.71 0.55 -5.83
C LEU A 239 -23.84 -0.80 -5.11
N LEU A 240 -23.51 -0.84 -3.82
CA LEU A 240 -23.57 -2.05 -3.01
C LEU A 240 -25.01 -2.40 -2.62
N PHE A 241 -25.68 -1.57 -1.82
CA PHE A 241 -26.93 -1.93 -1.14
C PHE A 241 -28.20 -1.65 -1.94
N GLU A 242 -28.16 -0.77 -2.93
CA GLU A 242 -29.33 -0.46 -3.76
C GLU A 242 -29.26 -1.19 -5.10
N GLN A 243 -28.09 -1.19 -5.74
CA GLN A 243 -27.91 -1.77 -7.07
C GLN A 243 -27.34 -3.17 -7.07
N HIS A 244 -26.86 -3.69 -5.93
CA HIS A 244 -26.29 -5.04 -5.79
C HIS A 244 -25.15 -5.33 -6.79
N ARG A 245 -24.36 -4.32 -7.14
CA ARG A 245 -23.24 -4.46 -8.08
C ARG A 245 -22.07 -5.18 -7.41
N TRP A 246 -21.42 -6.07 -8.15
CA TRP A 246 -20.23 -6.80 -7.67
C TRP A 246 -19.01 -5.90 -7.40
N ILE A 247 -18.98 -4.71 -7.99
CA ILE A 247 -17.99 -3.65 -7.76
C ILE A 247 -18.44 -2.61 -6.73
N GLY A 248 -19.50 -2.89 -5.97
CA GLY A 248 -20.02 -1.98 -4.94
C GLY A 248 -19.04 -1.73 -3.79
N LEU A 249 -18.08 -2.64 -3.59
CA LEU A 249 -16.92 -2.51 -2.71
C LEU A 249 -15.66 -3.08 -3.38
N ASN A 250 -14.49 -2.84 -2.80
CA ASN A 250 -13.23 -3.44 -3.24
C ASN A 250 -12.51 -4.17 -2.09
N THR A 251 -12.00 -5.37 -2.36
CA THR A 251 -11.24 -6.20 -1.40
C THR A 251 -9.75 -6.23 -1.69
N GLY A 252 -9.27 -5.37 -2.57
CA GLY A 252 -7.85 -5.19 -2.80
C GLY A 252 -7.19 -4.34 -1.71
N ILE A 253 -7.95 -3.48 -1.03
CA ILE A 253 -7.45 -2.72 0.12
C ILE A 253 -8.53 -2.65 1.20
N PHE A 254 -8.26 -3.21 2.38
CA PHE A 254 -9.20 -3.18 3.50
C PHE A 254 -8.50 -3.33 4.85
N LEU A 255 -9.17 -2.88 5.91
CA LEU A 255 -8.75 -3.10 7.29
C LEU A 255 -9.69 -4.09 7.95
N ILE A 256 -9.14 -5.10 8.62
CA ILE A 256 -9.90 -6.08 9.40
C ILE A 256 -9.36 -6.15 10.83
N ARG A 257 -10.25 -6.01 11.82
CA ARG A 257 -9.89 -6.01 13.24
C ARG A 257 -9.51 -7.42 13.69
N ASN A 258 -8.52 -7.57 14.56
CA ASN A 258 -8.18 -8.86 15.13
C ASN A 258 -9.17 -9.24 16.26
N CYS A 259 -10.31 -9.83 15.92
CA CYS A 259 -11.34 -10.20 16.88
C CYS A 259 -12.10 -11.47 16.45
N GLN A 260 -12.88 -12.04 17.37
CA GLN A 260 -13.67 -13.25 17.12
C GLN A 260 -14.57 -13.10 15.88
N TRP A 261 -15.24 -11.95 15.75
CA TRP A 261 -16.10 -11.65 14.59
C TRP A 261 -15.35 -11.77 13.26
N SER A 262 -14.07 -11.41 13.22
CA SER A 262 -13.27 -11.44 12.00
C SER A 262 -12.84 -12.86 11.65
N LEU A 263 -12.52 -13.69 12.65
CA LEU A 263 -12.30 -15.12 12.42
C LEU A 263 -13.57 -15.78 11.88
N ASP A 264 -14.73 -15.42 12.43
CA ASP A 264 -16.02 -15.93 11.95
C ASP A 264 -16.34 -15.45 10.52
N LEU A 265 -16.01 -14.20 10.18
CA LEU A 265 -16.14 -13.70 8.82
C LEU A 265 -15.24 -14.48 7.84
N LEU A 266 -13.99 -14.72 8.21
CA LEU A 266 -13.05 -15.50 7.38
C LEU A 266 -13.59 -16.92 7.14
N ASP A 267 -14.15 -17.57 8.17
CA ASP A 267 -14.80 -18.88 8.05
C ASP A 267 -16.02 -18.85 7.13
N ALA A 268 -16.82 -17.77 7.12
CA ALA A 268 -17.97 -17.61 6.23
C ALA A 268 -17.59 -17.24 4.78
N TRP A 269 -16.42 -16.62 4.61
CA TRP A 269 -15.92 -16.15 3.32
C TRP A 269 -15.14 -17.24 2.57
N ALA A 270 -14.41 -18.08 3.28
CA ALA A 270 -13.58 -19.14 2.71
C ALA A 270 -14.31 -20.17 1.81
N PRO A 271 -15.58 -20.57 2.05
CA PRO A 271 -16.24 -21.64 1.29
C PRO A 271 -16.39 -21.38 -0.22
N PHE A 272 -16.30 -20.12 -0.64
CA PHE A 272 -16.34 -19.74 -2.06
C PHE A 272 -15.00 -19.94 -2.78
N GLY A 273 -13.91 -20.11 -2.03
CA GLY A 273 -12.54 -20.05 -2.52
C GLY A 273 -11.86 -21.34 -2.99
N PRO A 274 -12.21 -22.57 -2.54
CA PRO A 274 -11.48 -23.76 -2.94
C PRO A 274 -11.47 -23.99 -4.45
N GLU A 275 -10.26 -24.04 -5.03
CA GLU A 275 -10.06 -24.21 -6.47
C GLU A 275 -10.75 -25.49 -7.00
N GLY A 276 -11.23 -25.41 -8.25
CA GLY A 276 -11.94 -26.49 -8.91
C GLY A 276 -13.45 -26.27 -8.93
N GLU A 277 -14.21 -27.35 -8.85
CA GLU A 277 -15.66 -27.32 -9.07
C GLU A 277 -16.39 -26.38 -8.08
N THR A 278 -15.94 -26.34 -6.82
CA THR A 278 -16.48 -25.46 -5.79
C THR A 278 -16.43 -23.99 -6.21
N ARG A 279 -15.24 -23.48 -6.57
CA ARG A 279 -15.06 -22.08 -7.00
C ARG A 279 -15.80 -21.79 -8.32
N VAL A 280 -15.86 -22.74 -9.24
CA VAL A 280 -16.61 -22.59 -10.50
C VAL A 280 -18.12 -22.47 -10.25
N ASN A 281 -18.69 -23.35 -9.43
CA ASN A 281 -20.11 -23.34 -9.11
C ASN A 281 -20.50 -22.12 -8.27
N ALA A 282 -19.65 -21.74 -7.32
CA ALA A 282 -19.77 -20.48 -6.59
C ALA A 282 -19.76 -19.28 -7.56
N GLY A 283 -18.87 -19.27 -8.56
CA GLY A 283 -18.81 -18.22 -9.58
C GLY A 283 -20.12 -18.08 -10.37
N LYS A 284 -20.71 -19.21 -10.81
CA LYS A 284 -22.03 -19.21 -11.47
C LYS A 284 -23.12 -18.63 -10.58
N MET A 285 -23.14 -19.01 -9.30
CA MET A 285 -24.08 -18.49 -8.32
C MET A 285 -23.93 -16.97 -8.13
N LEU A 286 -22.69 -16.49 -7.94
CA LEU A 286 -22.38 -15.07 -7.79
C LEU A 286 -22.79 -14.27 -9.03
N THR A 287 -22.53 -14.78 -10.23
CA THR A 287 -22.97 -14.14 -11.50
C THR A 287 -24.49 -14.04 -11.60
N ALA A 288 -25.22 -15.05 -11.11
CA ALA A 288 -26.68 -15.02 -11.11
C ALA A 288 -27.27 -14.05 -10.07
N LYS A 289 -26.52 -13.73 -9.02
CA LYS A 289 -27.00 -12.89 -7.90
C LYS A 289 -26.54 -11.44 -7.99
N LEU A 290 -25.38 -11.17 -8.55
CA LEU A 290 -24.75 -9.84 -8.53
C LEU A 290 -24.87 -9.15 -9.88
N VAL A 291 -25.27 -7.88 -9.82
CA VAL A 291 -25.51 -7.05 -11.01
C VAL A 291 -24.18 -6.76 -11.72
N GLU A 292 -24.18 -6.94 -13.04
CA GLU A 292 -23.05 -6.69 -13.95
C GLU A 292 -21.77 -7.46 -13.63
N ARG A 293 -21.85 -8.57 -12.87
CA ARG A 293 -20.72 -9.48 -12.71
C ARG A 293 -20.54 -10.30 -13.99
N PRO A 294 -19.36 -10.29 -14.64
CA PRO A 294 -19.11 -11.15 -15.79
C PRO A 294 -19.03 -12.63 -15.39
N THR A 295 -19.09 -13.53 -16.38
CA THR A 295 -18.99 -14.97 -16.13
C THR A 295 -17.54 -15.39 -15.97
N PHE A 296 -17.15 -15.70 -14.72
CA PHE A 296 -15.89 -16.33 -14.35
C PHE A 296 -16.04 -17.00 -12.97
N GLU A 297 -15.00 -17.73 -12.55
CA GLU A 297 -14.91 -18.36 -11.23
C GLU A 297 -15.16 -17.38 -10.08
N ALA A 298 -15.53 -17.87 -8.90
CA ALA A 298 -15.70 -17.02 -7.73
C ALA A 298 -14.40 -16.27 -7.35
N ASP A 299 -14.55 -14.98 -7.06
CA ASP A 299 -13.54 -14.10 -6.50
C ASP A 299 -13.92 -13.65 -5.08
N ASP A 300 -12.91 -13.29 -4.30
CA ASP A 300 -13.05 -12.86 -2.91
C ASP A 300 -13.95 -11.62 -2.81
N GLN A 301 -13.83 -10.66 -3.73
CA GLN A 301 -14.64 -9.43 -3.72
C GLN A 301 -16.14 -9.73 -3.86
N SER A 302 -16.51 -10.49 -4.88
CA SER A 302 -17.91 -10.87 -5.15
C SER A 302 -18.49 -11.70 -4.00
N ALA A 303 -17.70 -12.61 -3.42
CA ALA A 303 -18.15 -13.36 -2.25
C ALA A 303 -18.41 -12.45 -1.05
N LEU A 304 -17.54 -11.46 -0.78
CA LEU A 304 -17.80 -10.49 0.29
C LEU A 304 -19.05 -9.66 0.01
N VAL A 305 -19.26 -9.21 -1.24
CA VAL A 305 -20.50 -8.52 -1.65
C VAL A 305 -21.72 -9.39 -1.36
N TYR A 306 -21.66 -10.68 -1.73
CA TYR A 306 -22.74 -11.63 -1.47
C TYR A 306 -23.05 -11.74 0.03
N LEU A 307 -22.03 -11.90 0.88
CA LEU A 307 -22.19 -11.97 2.34
C LEU A 307 -22.84 -10.69 2.90
N MET A 308 -22.46 -9.52 2.40
CA MET A 308 -23.00 -8.24 2.87
C MET A 308 -24.46 -8.00 2.47
N LEU A 309 -24.93 -8.65 1.40
CA LEU A 309 -26.27 -8.46 0.85
C LEU A 309 -27.26 -9.54 1.25
N PHE A 310 -26.81 -10.79 1.35
CA PHE A 310 -27.70 -11.95 1.38
C PHE A 310 -27.47 -12.91 2.56
N ASP A 311 -26.37 -12.76 3.30
CA ASP A 311 -26.08 -13.59 4.47
C ASP A 311 -26.42 -12.83 5.78
N ASP A 312 -26.01 -13.38 6.92
CA ASP A 312 -26.27 -12.86 8.26
C ASP A 312 -26.03 -11.33 8.36
N PRO A 313 -27.04 -10.54 8.77
CA PRO A 313 -26.94 -9.08 8.89
C PRO A 313 -25.80 -8.59 9.79
N LYS A 314 -25.26 -9.44 10.67
CA LYS A 314 -24.10 -9.11 11.51
C LYS A 314 -22.87 -8.71 10.68
N TRP A 315 -22.71 -9.23 9.47
CA TRP A 315 -21.60 -8.90 8.58
C TRP A 315 -21.67 -7.42 8.17
N LYS A 316 -22.84 -7.01 7.67
CA LYS A 316 -23.12 -5.62 7.31
C LYS A 316 -23.01 -4.69 8.51
N LEU A 317 -23.54 -5.07 9.67
CA LEU A 317 -23.58 -4.22 10.86
C LEU A 317 -22.18 -3.79 11.33
N LYS A 318 -21.21 -4.71 11.29
CA LYS A 318 -19.83 -4.49 11.74
C LYS A 318 -18.88 -4.02 10.64
N THR A 319 -19.36 -3.88 9.41
CA THR A 319 -18.61 -3.34 8.28
C THR A 319 -18.85 -1.84 8.12
N HIS A 320 -17.81 -1.12 7.74
CA HIS A 320 -17.86 0.28 7.30
C HIS A 320 -17.50 0.34 5.82
N ILE A 321 -18.38 0.95 5.02
CA ILE A 321 -18.14 1.22 3.60
C ILE A 321 -17.58 2.63 3.48
N GLU A 322 -16.26 2.72 3.30
CA GLU A 322 -15.53 3.98 3.18
C GLU A 322 -15.65 4.55 1.76
N TRP A 323 -15.99 5.83 1.66
CA TRP A 323 -16.18 6.54 0.40
C TRP A 323 -15.64 7.98 0.45
N GLU A 324 -15.27 8.51 1.62
CA GLU A 324 -14.85 9.91 1.79
C GLU A 324 -13.43 10.17 1.27
N PHE A 325 -12.63 9.11 1.17
CA PHE A 325 -11.30 9.13 0.57
C PHE A 325 -11.03 7.81 -0.16
N TYR A 326 -10.04 7.82 -1.05
CA TYR A 326 -9.65 6.63 -1.80
C TYR A 326 -8.83 5.67 -0.96
N LEU A 327 -9.48 4.94 -0.05
CA LEU A 327 -8.89 3.74 0.54
C LEU A 327 -8.55 2.74 -0.57
N HIS A 328 -9.42 2.60 -1.58
CA HIS A 328 -9.12 2.05 -2.89
C HIS A 328 -9.46 3.09 -3.96
N GLY A 329 -8.56 3.31 -4.91
CA GLY A 329 -8.76 4.23 -6.02
C GLY A 329 -8.53 3.55 -7.36
N TYR A 330 -9.57 3.44 -8.19
CA TYR A 330 -9.42 2.84 -9.51
C TYR A 330 -8.47 3.68 -10.38
N TRP A 331 -7.34 3.08 -10.74
CA TRP A 331 -6.20 3.79 -11.32
C TRP A 331 -6.56 4.65 -12.53
N LYS A 332 -7.44 4.17 -13.42
CA LYS A 332 -7.84 4.91 -14.63
C LYS A 332 -8.47 6.27 -14.32
N TYR A 333 -9.16 6.42 -13.19
CA TYR A 333 -9.75 7.72 -12.84
C TYR A 333 -8.75 8.67 -12.16
N LEU A 334 -7.62 8.15 -11.68
CA LEU A 334 -6.64 8.91 -10.91
C LEU A 334 -5.42 9.31 -11.75
N VAL A 335 -4.83 8.38 -12.51
CA VAL A 335 -3.54 8.62 -13.18
C VAL A 335 -3.63 9.74 -14.22
N TYR A 336 -4.76 9.86 -14.93
CA TYR A 336 -4.96 10.92 -15.93
C TYR A 336 -5.23 12.29 -15.31
N ARG A 337 -5.50 12.34 -13.99
CA ARG A 337 -5.70 13.57 -13.22
C ARG A 337 -4.54 13.86 -12.27
N TRP A 338 -3.43 13.13 -12.38
CA TRP A 338 -2.33 13.21 -11.43
C TRP A 338 -1.75 14.63 -11.29
N SER A 339 -1.55 15.34 -12.41
CA SER A 339 -1.06 16.72 -12.38
C SER A 339 -2.00 17.66 -11.63
N GLU A 340 -3.32 17.51 -11.82
CA GLU A 340 -4.33 18.30 -11.12
C GLU A 340 -4.33 18.01 -9.61
N LEU A 341 -4.34 16.72 -9.24
CA LEU A 341 -4.37 16.26 -7.86
C LEU A 341 -3.11 16.65 -7.08
N SER A 342 -1.95 16.53 -7.71
CA SER A 342 -0.65 16.91 -7.10
C SER A 342 -0.54 18.42 -6.85
N ILE A 343 -1.09 19.26 -7.74
CA ILE A 343 -1.20 20.72 -7.53
C ILE A 343 -2.12 21.03 -6.35
N LEU A 344 -3.26 20.34 -6.22
CA LEU A 344 -4.18 20.54 -5.10
C LEU A 344 -3.53 20.14 -3.76
N GLN A 345 -2.79 19.04 -3.73
CA GLN A 345 -2.13 18.54 -2.54
C GLN A 345 -0.97 19.46 -2.12
N THR A 346 -0.14 19.89 -3.07
CA THR A 346 0.91 20.90 -2.79
C THR A 346 0.28 22.19 -2.29
N THR A 347 -0.75 22.72 -2.94
CA THR A 347 -1.43 23.96 -2.50
C THR A 347 -2.00 23.84 -1.09
N LYS A 348 -2.59 22.69 -0.72
CA LYS A 348 -3.03 22.42 0.67
C LYS A 348 -1.86 22.42 1.65
N CYS A 349 -0.74 21.78 1.29
CA CYS A 349 0.48 21.75 2.09
C CYS A 349 1.08 23.16 2.28
N TRP A 350 1.14 23.97 1.22
CA TRP A 350 1.58 25.37 1.30
C TRP A 350 0.67 26.21 2.20
N LYS A 351 -0.65 26.01 2.13
CA LYS A 351 -1.61 26.71 3.00
C LYS A 351 -1.48 26.29 4.47
N SER A 352 -1.21 25.01 4.77
CA SER A 352 -0.98 24.58 6.15
C SER A 352 0.37 25.05 6.70
N MET A 353 1.41 25.12 5.86
CA MET A 353 2.72 25.68 6.22
C MET A 353 2.72 27.20 6.38
N ALA A 354 1.84 27.92 5.67
CA ALA A 354 1.73 29.38 5.75
C ALA A 354 0.97 29.87 7.01
N MET A 355 0.37 28.98 7.80
CA MET A 355 -0.22 29.33 9.10
C MET A 355 0.62 28.83 10.28
N PRO A 356 1.67 29.59 10.63
CA PRO A 356 1.90 29.90 12.04
C PRO A 356 2.24 31.39 12.21
N THR A 357 1.24 32.26 12.12
CA THR A 357 1.36 33.68 12.49
C THR A 357 0.45 34.00 13.69
N GLY A 358 0.56 33.18 14.74
CA GLY A 358 -0.20 33.34 15.99
C GLY A 358 0.66 33.58 17.24
N LEU A 359 1.97 33.81 17.11
CA LEU A 359 2.90 33.88 18.25
C LEU A 359 4.01 34.92 18.03
N TRP A 360 3.65 36.16 17.70
CA TRP A 360 4.60 37.29 17.71
C TRP A 360 3.93 38.60 18.14
N HIS A 361 3.18 38.61 19.24
CA HIS A 361 2.82 39.85 19.93
C HIS A 361 2.80 39.63 21.43
N HIS A 362 3.97 39.52 22.05
CA HIS A 362 4.27 40.03 23.40
C HIS A 362 5.76 39.90 23.66
N SER A 363 6.47 41.03 23.62
CA SER A 363 7.78 41.29 24.26
C SER A 363 8.60 42.24 23.39
N ARG A 364 8.22 43.53 23.39
CA ARG A 364 9.16 44.66 23.23
C ARG A 364 8.54 45.89 23.88
N ARG A 365 8.92 46.13 25.14
CA ARG A 365 9.24 47.45 25.73
C ARG A 365 9.38 47.26 27.24
N ASN A 366 10.61 47.05 27.68
CA ASN A 366 11.15 47.58 28.95
C ASN A 366 12.64 47.26 29.00
N ALA A 367 13.43 48.14 28.38
CA ALA A 367 14.86 48.24 28.61
C ALA A 367 15.33 49.63 28.15
N PHE A 368 15.01 50.66 28.94
CA PHE A 368 15.84 51.85 29.01
C PHE A 368 16.07 52.16 30.49
N ALA A 369 17.31 51.91 30.91
CA ALA A 369 17.84 52.29 32.19
C ALA A 369 18.06 53.80 32.28
N ARG A 370 17.88 54.39 33.47
CA ARG A 370 18.93 55.16 34.20
C ARG A 370 18.36 55.85 35.46
N THR A 371 18.88 55.39 36.60
CA THR A 371 19.31 56.08 37.85
C THR A 371 18.45 57.15 38.55
N PRO A 372 18.47 57.18 39.90
CA PRO A 372 17.68 58.10 40.73
C PRO A 372 18.45 59.40 41.02
N LEU A 373 17.74 60.53 41.11
CA LEU A 373 18.19 61.72 41.81
C LEU A 373 17.00 62.41 42.48
N THR A 374 17.18 62.60 43.77
CA THR A 374 16.45 63.42 44.76
C THR A 374 16.02 64.80 44.26
N HIS A 375 14.76 65.17 44.47
CA HIS A 375 14.32 66.13 45.50
C HIS A 375 12.80 66.19 45.57
#